data_AF-A0A1G5G525-F1
#
_entry.id   AF-A0A1G5G525-F1
#
_cell.length_a   1.000
_cell.length_b   1.000
_cell.length_c   1.000
_cell.angle_alpha   90.00
_cell.angle_beta   90.00
_cell.angle_gamma   90.00
#
_symmetry.space_group_name_H-M   'P 1'
#
loop_
_entity.id
_entity.type
_entity.pdbx_description
1 polymer ?
#
loop_
_entity_poly.entity_id
_entity_poly.type
_entity_poly.pdbx_seq_one_letter_code
_entity_poly.pdbx_strand_id
1 'polypeptide(L)'
;MFGRIRVGIMGAGSIAGTMANTIKGMRGVVCYAVGSRSQEKADKFAAQYGIKKAYGSYAELVSDPKVDLVYVATPHSEHYENVKLALSAGKHVICEKAFMLDEKEAEKIFKFAQEQNLLVTEAMWTRYMPFRQKIAEVLASNVIGEPVMLTANLGYNISDKDRINKPDLGGGALLDLGVYVLNFASMFFGNDVTDIASICTFNNLGMDMQDSITLRYRDGKMAVLNATALGVSDRKGVIYGTKGFMVIDNINNFEAISVYNNEYKKLAHYKRPKQKTGYEYEIESCVKAINEGWIECPEMPHSESLKILNMMDFIRKSNNIIFREDDMSFDEKESISAHDERSYQEQASEEK
;
A
#
# COMPACT_ATOMS: atom_id res chain seq x y z
N MET A 1 7.94 -16.75 27.35
CA MET A 1 8.78 -15.56 27.09
C MET A 1 8.59 -15.22 25.62
N PHE A 2 7.67 -14.32 25.28
CA PHE A 2 7.37 -14.02 23.87
C PHE A 2 8.63 -13.43 23.22
N GLY A 3 9.17 -14.12 22.21
CA GLY A 3 10.37 -13.70 21.49
C GLY A 3 10.13 -12.36 20.78
N ARG A 4 11.20 -11.59 20.54
CA ARG A 4 11.10 -10.40 19.70
C ARG A 4 10.91 -10.82 18.24
N ILE A 5 9.95 -10.21 17.53
CA ILE A 5 9.78 -10.41 16.09
C ILE A 5 10.98 -9.79 15.35
N ARG A 6 11.64 -10.57 14.51
CA ARG A 6 12.79 -10.15 13.70
C ARG A 6 12.33 -9.84 12.29
N VAL A 7 12.42 -8.57 11.93
CA VAL A 7 12.00 -8.07 10.62
C VAL A 7 13.16 -8.11 9.65
N GLY A 8 12.94 -8.73 8.49
CA GLY A 8 13.76 -8.60 7.30
C GLY A 8 13.17 -7.53 6.37
N ILE A 9 13.96 -6.56 5.94
CA ILE A 9 13.53 -5.55 4.96
C ILE A 9 13.97 -6.00 3.57
N MET A 10 13.03 -6.18 2.65
CA MET A 10 13.30 -6.49 1.25
C MET A 10 13.27 -5.21 0.43
N GLY A 11 14.43 -4.81 -0.10
CA GLY A 11 14.64 -3.51 -0.76
C GLY A 11 15.42 -2.53 0.13
N ALA A 12 16.15 -1.61 -0.50
CA ALA A 12 17.02 -0.65 0.18
C ALA A 12 16.72 0.81 -0.22
N GLY A 13 15.44 1.10 -0.48
CA GLY A 13 14.95 2.42 -0.91
C GLY A 13 14.70 3.39 0.26
N SER A 14 14.15 4.57 -0.07
CA SER A 14 13.83 5.61 0.93
C SER A 14 12.83 5.12 1.98
N ILE A 15 11.74 4.47 1.54
CA ILE A 15 10.68 3.97 2.44
C ILE A 15 11.19 2.86 3.37
N ALA A 16 12.04 1.96 2.86
CA ALA A 16 12.77 0.98 3.66
C ALA A 16 13.58 1.66 4.79
N GLY A 17 14.21 2.80 4.52
CA GLY A 17 14.94 3.59 5.51
C GLY A 17 14.03 4.17 6.60
N THR A 18 12.86 4.69 6.21
CA THR A 18 11.82 5.12 7.15
C THR A 18 11.37 3.97 8.04
N MET A 19 11.14 2.78 7.47
CA MET A 19 10.73 1.59 8.23
C MET A 19 11.85 1.11 9.18
N ALA A 20 13.10 1.07 8.73
CA ALA A 20 14.24 0.71 9.58
C ALA A 20 14.36 1.65 10.80
N ASN A 21 14.22 2.96 10.59
CA ASN A 21 14.20 3.95 11.68
C ASN A 21 12.99 3.79 12.60
N THR A 22 11.83 3.46 12.05
CA THR A 22 10.60 3.20 12.81
C THR A 22 10.81 2.04 13.76
N ILE A 23 11.22 0.88 13.22
CA ILE A 23 11.44 -0.35 13.99
C ILE A 23 12.52 -0.16 15.06
N LYS A 24 13.59 0.59 14.76
CA LYS A 24 14.64 0.91 15.74
C LYS A 24 14.09 1.58 17.00
N GLY A 25 13.00 2.34 16.88
CA GLY A 25 12.32 2.99 18.00
C GLY A 25 11.25 2.15 18.70
N MET A 26 10.95 0.93 18.24
CA MET A 26 9.88 0.08 18.73
C MET A 26 10.34 -0.89 19.83
N ARG A 27 9.39 -1.38 20.63
CA ARG A 27 9.60 -2.46 21.61
C ARG A 27 9.05 -3.77 21.03
N GLY A 28 9.68 -4.89 21.35
CA GLY A 28 9.20 -6.21 20.92
C GLY A 28 9.53 -6.59 19.47
N VAL A 29 10.12 -5.68 18.69
CA VAL A 29 10.51 -5.89 17.29
C VAL A 29 11.97 -5.48 17.10
N VAL A 30 12.66 -6.13 16.17
CA VAL A 30 14.05 -5.81 15.79
C VAL A 30 14.16 -5.77 14.27
N CYS A 31 14.75 -4.69 13.74
CA CYS A 31 15.20 -4.64 12.35
C CYS A 31 16.47 -5.49 12.24
N TYR A 32 16.31 -6.73 11.79
CA TYR A 32 17.34 -7.76 11.92
C TYR A 32 18.18 -7.92 10.66
N ALA A 33 17.52 -7.92 9.50
CA ALA A 33 18.16 -8.16 8.20
C ALA A 33 17.65 -7.19 7.13
N VAL A 34 18.47 -6.96 6.11
CA VAL A 34 18.08 -6.29 4.86
C VAL A 34 18.54 -7.13 3.67
N GLY A 35 17.72 -7.20 2.63
CA GLY A 35 18.06 -7.77 1.34
C GLY A 35 18.02 -6.71 0.24
N SER A 36 18.97 -6.76 -0.69
CA SER A 36 18.99 -5.95 -1.91
C SER A 36 19.30 -6.85 -3.11
N ARG A 37 19.27 -6.30 -4.33
CA ARG A 37 19.74 -6.98 -5.56
C ARG A 37 21.26 -6.92 -5.75
N SER A 38 21.97 -6.25 -4.85
CA SER A 38 23.43 -6.25 -4.81
C SER A 38 23.91 -6.18 -3.36
N GLN A 39 24.96 -6.95 -3.05
CA GLN A 39 25.55 -7.01 -1.71
C GLN A 39 26.00 -5.63 -1.26
N GLU A 40 26.65 -4.86 -2.13
CA GLU A 40 27.13 -3.50 -1.84
C GLU A 40 26.00 -2.58 -1.32
N LYS A 41 24.82 -2.60 -1.96
CA LYS A 41 23.68 -1.78 -1.53
C LYS A 41 23.13 -2.27 -0.19
N ALA A 42 23.06 -3.58 0.01
CA ALA A 42 22.60 -4.14 1.29
C ALA A 42 23.55 -3.76 2.43
N ASP A 43 24.87 -3.88 2.23
CA ASP A 43 25.88 -3.54 3.23
C ASP A 43 25.84 -2.05 3.59
N LYS A 44 25.74 -1.17 2.58
CA LYS A 44 25.62 0.27 2.80
C LYS A 44 24.37 0.62 3.59
N PHE A 45 23.24 0.02 3.26
CA PHE A 45 21.99 0.23 3.98
C PHE A 45 22.07 -0.30 5.42
N ALA A 46 22.61 -1.50 5.60
CA ALA A 46 22.78 -2.09 6.93
C ALA A 46 23.69 -1.25 7.83
N ALA A 47 24.80 -0.75 7.29
CA ALA A 47 25.69 0.17 8.00
C ALA A 47 24.99 1.47 8.41
N GLN A 48 24.20 2.06 7.50
CA GLN A 48 23.48 3.31 7.75
C GLN A 48 22.45 3.19 8.88
N TYR A 49 21.71 2.09 8.94
CA TYR A 49 20.61 1.92 9.89
C TYR A 49 20.96 1.03 11.10
N GLY A 50 22.16 0.45 11.13
CA GLY A 50 22.63 -0.44 12.21
C GLY A 50 21.97 -1.82 12.18
N ILE A 51 21.73 -2.37 10.99
CA ILE A 51 21.10 -3.68 10.78
C ILE A 51 22.17 -4.76 10.84
N LYS A 52 21.85 -5.89 11.49
CA LYS A 52 22.83 -6.93 11.80
C LYS A 52 23.22 -7.79 10.59
N LYS A 53 22.30 -8.03 9.66
CA LYS A 53 22.50 -8.88 8.49
C LYS A 53 22.17 -8.14 7.20
N ALA A 54 23.00 -8.35 6.18
CA ALA A 54 22.84 -7.78 4.85
C ALA A 54 23.02 -8.89 3.81
N TYR A 55 22.07 -8.99 2.88
CA TYR A 55 22.04 -10.02 1.85
C TYR A 55 22.01 -9.39 0.45
N GLY A 56 22.85 -9.93 -0.44
CA GLY A 56 22.96 -9.50 -1.82
C GLY A 56 21.86 -10.02 -2.75
N SER A 57 20.99 -10.89 -2.23
CA SER A 57 19.77 -11.34 -2.89
C SER A 57 18.59 -11.44 -1.92
N TYR A 58 17.37 -11.38 -2.46
CA TYR A 58 16.15 -11.60 -1.69
C TYR A 58 15.96 -13.05 -1.27
N ALA A 59 16.44 -14.01 -2.09
CA ALA A 59 16.42 -15.43 -1.76
C ALA A 59 17.23 -15.75 -0.49
N GLU A 60 18.42 -15.16 -0.34
CA GLU A 60 19.22 -15.30 0.88
C GLU A 60 18.55 -14.68 2.11
N LEU A 61 17.89 -13.52 1.95
CA LEU A 61 17.15 -12.87 3.03
C LEU A 61 16.03 -13.79 3.56
N VAL A 62 15.19 -14.32 2.67
CA VAL A 62 14.04 -15.15 3.07
C VAL A 62 14.48 -16.53 3.55
N SER A 63 15.67 -16.99 3.16
CA SER A 63 16.24 -18.26 3.63
C SER A 63 16.81 -18.18 5.06
N ASP A 64 17.02 -17.00 5.65
CA ASP A 64 17.49 -16.91 7.04
C ASP A 64 16.39 -17.40 8.00
N PRO A 65 16.60 -18.50 8.76
CA PRO A 65 15.62 -19.02 9.72
C PRO A 65 15.35 -18.06 10.88
N LYS A 66 16.13 -16.99 11.02
CA LYS A 66 15.94 -15.94 12.02
C LYS A 66 15.06 -14.79 11.55
N VAL A 67 14.68 -14.71 10.28
CA VAL A 67 13.67 -13.74 9.83
C VAL A 67 12.29 -14.31 10.10
N ASP A 68 11.45 -13.54 10.81
CA ASP A 68 10.08 -13.95 11.18
C ASP A 68 9.05 -13.24 10.27
N LEU A 69 9.26 -11.95 10.01
CA LEU A 69 8.40 -11.08 9.20
C LEU A 69 9.24 -10.37 8.13
N VAL A 70 8.77 -10.33 6.89
CA VAL A 70 9.39 -9.61 5.78
C VAL A 70 8.58 -8.36 5.46
N TYR A 71 9.23 -7.20 5.49
CA TYR A 71 8.68 -5.95 4.97
C TYR A 71 9.15 -5.74 3.54
N VAL A 72 8.23 -5.88 2.57
CA VAL A 72 8.51 -5.74 1.14
C VAL A 72 8.37 -4.27 0.74
N ALA A 73 9.48 -3.67 0.37
CA ALA A 73 9.62 -2.23 0.06
C ALA A 73 10.23 -2.00 -1.34
N THR A 74 9.95 -2.92 -2.25
CA THR A 74 10.42 -2.89 -3.64
C THR A 74 9.51 -2.02 -4.51
N PRO A 75 9.84 -1.75 -5.78
CA PRO A 75 8.88 -1.13 -6.70
C PRO A 75 7.59 -1.98 -6.85
N HIS A 76 6.48 -1.34 -7.23
CA HIS A 76 5.16 -1.99 -7.32
C HIS A 76 5.20 -3.22 -8.24
N SER A 77 5.91 -3.14 -9.37
CA SER A 77 6.08 -4.24 -10.33
C SER A 77 6.68 -5.52 -9.74
N GLU A 78 7.38 -5.40 -8.61
CA GLU A 78 8.10 -6.52 -7.99
C GLU A 78 7.35 -7.10 -6.79
N HIS A 79 6.23 -6.49 -6.36
CA HIS A 79 5.53 -6.89 -5.14
C HIS A 79 5.07 -8.34 -5.20
N TYR A 80 4.40 -8.75 -6.28
CA TYR A 80 3.84 -10.10 -6.41
C TYR A 80 4.90 -11.19 -6.23
N GLU A 81 5.97 -11.15 -7.01
CA GLU A 81 7.04 -12.16 -6.94
C GLU A 81 7.78 -12.12 -5.60
N ASN A 82 8.03 -10.93 -5.04
CA ASN A 82 8.73 -10.80 -3.76
C ASN A 82 7.90 -11.28 -2.57
N VAL A 83 6.60 -11.00 -2.56
CA VAL A 83 5.68 -11.49 -1.53
C VAL A 83 5.53 -13.01 -1.65
N LYS A 84 5.35 -13.53 -2.87
CA LYS A 84 5.28 -14.98 -3.13
C LYS A 84 6.56 -15.68 -2.68
N LEU A 85 7.73 -15.11 -2.96
CA LEU A 85 9.03 -15.62 -2.52
C LEU A 85 9.13 -15.71 -0.99
N ALA A 86 8.74 -14.65 -0.27
CA ALA A 86 8.77 -14.63 1.18
C ALA A 86 7.79 -15.62 1.81
N LEU A 87 6.56 -15.69 1.31
CA LEU A 87 5.55 -16.64 1.79
C LEU A 87 5.98 -18.09 1.53
N SER A 88 6.57 -18.38 0.35
CA SER A 88 7.07 -19.72 0.00
C SER A 88 8.22 -20.17 0.91
N ALA A 89 8.97 -19.23 1.48
CA ALA A 89 10.00 -19.50 2.49
C ALA A 89 9.46 -19.57 3.93
N GLY A 90 8.13 -19.60 4.11
CA GLY A 90 7.48 -19.71 5.40
C GLY A 90 7.50 -18.40 6.22
N LYS A 91 7.65 -17.24 5.58
CA LYS A 91 7.75 -15.94 6.26
C LYS A 91 6.42 -15.22 6.28
N HIS A 92 6.09 -14.57 7.39
CA HIS A 92 5.04 -13.58 7.41
C HIS A 92 5.43 -12.38 6.54
N VAL A 93 4.45 -11.68 5.97
CA VAL A 93 4.70 -10.56 5.06
C VAL A 93 3.84 -9.34 5.39
N ILE A 94 4.47 -8.17 5.36
CA ILE A 94 3.81 -6.88 5.18
C ILE A 94 4.39 -6.24 3.91
N CYS A 95 3.54 -5.89 2.94
CA CYS A 95 3.96 -5.36 1.65
C CYS A 95 3.54 -3.91 1.47
N GLU A 96 4.44 -3.07 0.97
CA GLU A 96 4.15 -1.68 0.63
C GLU A 96 2.95 -1.52 -0.30
N LYS A 97 2.36 -0.32 -0.24
CA LYS A 97 1.23 0.07 -1.09
C LYS A 97 1.72 0.61 -2.44
N ALA A 98 0.95 0.52 -3.53
CA ALA A 98 -0.25 -0.32 -3.66
C ALA A 98 0.15 -1.80 -3.53
N PHE A 99 -0.71 -2.62 -2.91
CA PHE A 99 -0.34 -3.99 -2.53
C PHE A 99 0.22 -4.79 -3.72
N MET A 100 -0.47 -4.73 -4.87
CA MET A 100 -0.13 -5.39 -6.12
C MET A 100 -0.46 -4.46 -7.31
N LEU A 101 -0.14 -4.89 -8.53
CA LEU A 101 -0.49 -4.12 -9.74
C LEU A 101 -1.99 -4.18 -10.05
N ASP A 102 -2.64 -5.30 -9.73
CA ASP A 102 -4.06 -5.54 -9.96
C ASP A 102 -4.71 -6.42 -8.87
N GLU A 103 -6.03 -6.53 -8.90
CA GLU A 103 -6.81 -7.34 -7.97
C GLU A 103 -6.49 -8.85 -8.08
N LYS A 104 -6.19 -9.34 -9.28
CA LYS A 104 -5.97 -10.78 -9.53
C LYS A 104 -4.68 -11.28 -8.90
N GLU A 105 -3.62 -10.50 -8.97
CA GLU A 105 -2.37 -10.77 -8.27
C GLU A 105 -2.59 -10.83 -6.75
N ALA A 106 -3.33 -9.87 -6.20
CA ALA A 106 -3.63 -9.82 -4.78
C ALA A 106 -4.44 -11.04 -4.32
N GLU A 107 -5.47 -11.43 -5.08
CA GLU A 107 -6.29 -12.62 -4.79
C GLU A 107 -5.44 -13.89 -4.72
N LYS A 108 -4.54 -14.09 -5.69
CA LYS A 108 -3.61 -15.24 -5.70
C LYS A 108 -2.72 -15.26 -4.46
N ILE A 109 -2.18 -14.11 -4.07
CA ILE A 109 -1.30 -14.00 -2.89
C ILE A 109 -2.08 -14.26 -1.60
N PHE A 110 -3.26 -13.70 -1.43
CA PHE A 110 -4.08 -13.92 -0.24
C PHE A 110 -4.50 -15.39 -0.10
N LYS A 111 -4.91 -16.02 -1.21
CA LYS A 111 -5.20 -17.45 -1.24
C LYS A 111 -3.97 -18.28 -0.86
N PHE A 112 -2.82 -17.98 -1.43
CA PHE A 112 -1.57 -18.68 -1.12
C PHE A 112 -1.19 -18.53 0.36
N ALA A 113 -1.29 -17.33 0.93
CA ALA A 113 -1.02 -17.09 2.34
C ALA A 113 -1.98 -17.84 3.28
N GLN A 114 -3.25 -17.95 2.89
CA GLN A 114 -4.25 -18.75 3.62
C GLN A 114 -3.88 -20.24 3.61
N GLU A 115 -3.45 -20.78 2.47
CA GLU A 115 -3.00 -22.17 2.34
C GLU A 115 -1.76 -22.46 3.20
N GLN A 116 -0.86 -21.48 3.34
CA GLN A 116 0.34 -21.58 4.19
C GLN A 116 0.09 -21.23 5.68
N ASN A 117 -1.11 -20.74 6.02
CA ASN A 117 -1.44 -20.20 7.34
C ASN A 117 -0.43 -19.13 7.83
N LEU A 118 -0.09 -18.19 6.93
CA LEU A 118 0.84 -17.09 7.21
C LEU A 118 0.11 -15.76 7.15
N LEU A 119 0.47 -14.85 8.06
CA LEU A 119 0.13 -13.43 7.92
C LEU A 119 0.67 -12.87 6.59
N VAL A 120 -0.22 -12.27 5.80
CA VAL A 120 0.10 -11.32 4.74
C VAL A 120 -0.80 -10.10 4.89
N THR A 121 -0.25 -8.90 4.73
CA THR A 121 -1.06 -7.67 4.77
C THR A 121 -0.47 -6.55 3.93
N GLU A 122 -1.33 -5.63 3.48
CA GLU A 122 -0.95 -4.39 2.81
C GLU A 122 -0.56 -3.32 3.84
N ALA A 123 0.56 -2.65 3.60
CA ALA A 123 1.09 -1.52 4.36
C ALA A 123 0.36 -0.21 4.00
N MET A 124 -0.97 -0.24 4.05
CA MET A 124 -1.80 0.96 3.98
C MET A 124 -1.83 1.65 5.35
N TRP A 125 -0.67 2.16 5.78
CA TRP A 125 -0.40 2.69 7.12
C TRP A 125 -1.46 3.63 7.71
N THR A 126 -2.17 4.41 6.88
CA THR A 126 -3.26 5.31 7.32
C THR A 126 -4.44 4.57 7.96
N ARG A 127 -4.68 3.31 7.58
CA ARG A 127 -5.74 2.48 8.17
C ARG A 127 -5.42 2.00 9.59
N TYR A 128 -4.13 1.88 9.90
CA TYR A 128 -3.61 1.45 11.20
C TYR A 128 -3.47 2.62 12.18
N MET A 129 -3.49 3.86 11.71
CA MET A 129 -3.36 5.03 12.58
C MET A 129 -4.52 5.13 13.58
N PRO A 130 -4.27 5.19 14.90
CA PRO A 130 -5.32 5.34 15.91
C PRO A 130 -6.18 6.59 15.71
N PHE A 131 -5.61 7.64 15.12
CA PHE A 131 -6.34 8.89 14.87
C PHE A 131 -7.49 8.72 13.86
N ARG A 132 -7.47 7.67 13.02
CA ARG A 132 -8.62 7.26 12.21
C ARG A 132 -9.87 7.02 13.07
N GLN A 133 -9.71 6.36 14.22
CA GLN A 133 -10.82 6.08 15.14
C GLN A 133 -11.41 7.39 15.68
N LYS A 134 -10.56 8.39 16.00
CA LYS A 134 -11.04 9.72 16.41
C LYS A 134 -11.90 10.37 15.33
N ILE A 135 -11.52 10.26 14.06
CA ILE A 135 -12.32 10.79 12.94
C ILE A 135 -13.68 10.09 12.88
N ALA A 136 -13.70 8.75 13.00
CA ALA A 136 -14.93 7.96 13.02
C ALA A 136 -15.84 8.31 14.21
N GLU A 137 -15.28 8.51 15.41
CA GLU A 137 -16.01 8.96 16.60
C GLU A 137 -16.66 10.34 16.39
N VAL A 138 -15.95 11.29 15.78
CA VAL A 138 -16.49 12.62 15.48
C VAL A 138 -17.63 12.54 14.47
N LEU A 139 -17.52 11.70 13.44
CA LEU A 139 -18.63 11.45 12.51
C LEU A 139 -19.83 10.82 13.23
N ALA A 140 -19.60 9.80 14.06
CA ALA A 140 -20.64 9.11 14.82
C ALA A 140 -21.35 10.01 15.83
N SER A 141 -20.70 11.08 16.31
CA SER A 141 -21.33 12.08 17.19
C SER A 141 -22.44 12.90 16.53
N ASN A 142 -22.60 12.80 15.20
CA ASN A 142 -23.61 13.53 14.42
C ASN A 142 -23.46 15.07 14.50
N VAL A 143 -22.28 15.57 14.89
CA VAL A 143 -22.00 17.01 15.03
C VAL A 143 -22.07 17.77 13.70
N ILE A 144 -21.77 17.10 12.58
CA ILE A 144 -21.92 17.65 11.22
C ILE A 144 -23.23 17.23 10.53
N GLY A 145 -24.13 16.53 11.24
CA GLY A 145 -25.31 15.93 10.62
C GLY A 145 -24.96 14.66 9.83
N GLU A 146 -25.85 14.29 8.91
CA GLU A 146 -25.65 13.17 8.00
C GLU A 146 -24.58 13.53 6.95
N PRO A 147 -23.48 12.77 6.82
CA PRO A 147 -22.51 12.97 5.74
C PRO A 147 -23.13 12.71 4.37
N VAL A 148 -22.93 13.61 3.42
CA VAL A 148 -23.49 13.51 2.05
C VAL A 148 -22.43 13.51 0.96
N MET A 149 -21.28 14.13 1.25
CA MET A 149 -20.17 14.23 0.29
C MET A 149 -18.84 14.22 1.02
N LEU A 150 -17.81 13.67 0.37
CA LEU A 150 -16.43 13.93 0.77
C LEU A 150 -15.58 14.44 -0.39
N THR A 151 -14.55 15.20 -0.06
CA THR A 151 -13.45 15.54 -0.96
C THR A 151 -12.13 15.09 -0.35
N ALA A 152 -11.18 14.70 -1.18
CA ALA A 152 -9.83 14.41 -0.73
C ALA A 152 -8.82 14.66 -1.85
N ASN A 153 -7.64 15.15 -1.49
CA ASN A 153 -6.57 15.31 -2.46
C ASN A 153 -5.22 14.83 -1.91
N LEU A 154 -4.35 14.38 -2.81
CA LEU A 154 -2.95 14.11 -2.51
C LEU A 154 -2.07 14.49 -3.70
N GLY A 155 -1.22 15.48 -3.49
CA GLY A 155 -0.33 16.00 -4.52
C GLY A 155 1.10 16.17 -4.02
N TYR A 156 2.04 15.63 -4.78
CA TYR A 156 3.47 15.92 -4.65
C TYR A 156 4.07 16.20 -6.02
N ASN A 157 5.06 17.09 -6.11
CA ASN A 157 5.87 17.18 -7.33
C ASN A 157 6.97 16.10 -7.29
N ILE A 158 6.69 14.96 -7.91
CA ILE A 158 7.56 13.78 -7.97
C ILE A 158 7.73 13.27 -9.42
N SER A 159 7.44 14.14 -10.38
CA SER A 159 7.61 13.90 -11.81
C SER A 159 9.07 13.63 -12.22
N ASP A 160 10.05 13.90 -11.36
CA ASP A 160 11.46 13.58 -11.55
C ASP A 160 11.81 12.13 -11.18
N LYS A 161 10.88 11.35 -10.61
CA LYS A 161 11.15 10.01 -10.10
C LYS A 161 10.82 8.93 -11.14
N ASP A 162 11.81 8.09 -11.44
CA ASP A 162 11.64 6.93 -12.33
C ASP A 162 10.48 6.01 -11.94
N ARG A 163 10.30 5.76 -10.64
CA ARG A 163 9.25 4.87 -10.10
C ARG A 163 7.82 5.33 -10.43
N ILE A 164 7.62 6.62 -10.69
CA ILE A 164 6.33 7.19 -11.08
C ILE A 164 6.17 7.18 -12.59
N ASN A 165 7.26 7.42 -13.32
CA ASN A 165 7.20 7.65 -14.76
C ASN A 165 7.16 6.36 -15.60
N LYS A 166 7.76 5.27 -15.12
CA LYS A 166 8.03 4.09 -15.94
C LYS A 166 6.92 3.03 -15.79
N PRO A 167 6.28 2.60 -16.89
CA PRO A 167 5.31 1.51 -16.88
C PRO A 167 5.85 0.21 -16.26
N ASP A 168 7.10 -0.13 -16.59
CA ASP A 168 7.78 -1.34 -16.12
C ASP A 168 8.02 -1.39 -14.60
N LEU A 169 7.81 -0.28 -13.89
CA LEU A 169 7.94 -0.19 -12.43
C LEU A 169 6.58 -0.12 -11.71
N GLY A 170 5.46 -0.23 -12.46
CA GLY A 170 4.13 0.03 -11.94
C GLY A 170 3.94 1.51 -11.58
N GLY A 171 4.35 2.39 -12.48
CA GLY A 171 4.24 3.85 -12.31
C GLY A 171 2.79 4.35 -12.27
N GLY A 172 2.63 5.67 -12.30
CA GLY A 172 1.33 6.32 -12.26
C GLY A 172 1.03 7.02 -10.93
N ALA A 173 0.32 8.14 -11.02
CA ALA A 173 -0.20 8.86 -9.85
C ALA A 173 -1.32 8.07 -9.17
N LEU A 174 -2.11 7.29 -9.90
CA LEU A 174 -3.19 6.45 -9.39
C LEU A 174 -2.66 5.41 -8.38
N LEU A 175 -1.64 4.63 -8.75
CA LEU A 175 -1.06 3.61 -7.87
C LEU A 175 -0.29 4.22 -6.70
N ASP A 176 0.45 5.32 -6.93
CA ASP A 176 1.28 5.88 -5.86
C ASP A 176 0.50 6.79 -4.90
N LEU A 177 -0.40 7.61 -5.41
CA LEU A 177 -1.08 8.68 -4.69
C LEU A 177 -2.61 8.48 -4.66
N GLY A 178 -3.21 8.07 -5.77
CA GLY A 178 -4.64 7.79 -5.92
C GLY A 178 -5.15 6.75 -4.91
N VAL A 179 -4.32 5.74 -4.62
CA VAL A 179 -4.59 4.73 -3.59
C VAL A 179 -4.94 5.34 -2.23
N TYR A 180 -4.33 6.48 -1.84
CA TYR A 180 -4.63 7.14 -0.57
C TYR A 180 -5.99 7.83 -0.54
N VAL A 181 -6.38 8.51 -1.64
CA VAL A 181 -7.69 9.17 -1.71
C VAL A 181 -8.83 8.16 -1.80
N LEU A 182 -8.61 7.03 -2.48
CA LEU A 182 -9.55 5.91 -2.52
C LEU A 182 -9.70 5.26 -1.15
N ASN A 183 -8.58 5.00 -0.46
CA ASN A 183 -8.62 4.49 0.91
C ASN A 183 -9.27 5.47 1.88
N PHE A 184 -9.05 6.79 1.73
CA PHE A 184 -9.72 7.79 2.54
C PHE A 184 -11.24 7.74 2.37
N ALA A 185 -11.73 7.69 1.13
CA ALA A 185 -13.15 7.55 0.83
C ALA A 185 -13.72 6.24 1.42
N SER A 186 -13.04 5.13 1.17
CA SER A 186 -13.38 3.80 1.68
C SER A 186 -13.51 3.75 3.21
N MET A 187 -12.56 4.36 3.93
CA MET A 187 -12.55 4.36 5.39
C MET A 187 -13.76 5.03 6.03
N PHE A 188 -14.38 6.02 5.36
CA PHE A 188 -15.44 6.84 5.95
C PHE A 188 -16.81 6.64 5.31
N PHE A 189 -16.87 6.33 4.01
CA PHE A 189 -18.12 6.10 3.27
C PHE A 189 -18.32 4.62 2.90
N GLY A 190 -17.35 3.75 3.18
CA GLY A 190 -17.42 2.33 2.84
C GLY A 190 -17.10 2.07 1.37
N ASN A 191 -17.51 0.91 0.85
CA ASN A 191 -17.13 0.44 -0.49
C ASN A 191 -18.32 0.11 -1.39
N ASP A 192 -19.55 0.48 -1.01
CA ASP A 192 -20.76 0.23 -1.83
C ASP A 192 -20.92 1.29 -2.93
N VAL A 193 -19.91 1.36 -3.79
CA VAL A 193 -19.81 2.27 -4.94
C VAL A 193 -20.59 1.68 -6.11
N THR A 194 -21.49 2.47 -6.70
CA THR A 194 -22.29 2.07 -7.87
C THR A 194 -21.73 2.62 -9.18
N ASP A 195 -21.03 3.76 -9.14
CA ASP A 195 -20.50 4.42 -10.32
C ASP A 195 -19.17 5.09 -10.04
N ILE A 196 -18.29 5.03 -11.04
CA ILE A 196 -16.98 5.66 -11.03
C ILE A 196 -16.83 6.45 -12.33
N ALA A 197 -16.56 7.76 -12.21
CA ALA A 197 -16.17 8.60 -13.33
C ALA A 197 -14.75 9.11 -13.10
N SER A 198 -13.87 8.97 -14.08
CA SER A 198 -12.47 9.36 -13.97
C SER A 198 -11.96 10.00 -15.26
N ILE A 199 -11.02 10.94 -15.11
CA ILE A 199 -10.17 11.44 -16.19
C ILE A 199 -8.75 11.67 -15.64
N CYS A 200 -7.74 11.45 -16.46
CA CYS A 200 -6.34 11.66 -16.09
C CYS A 200 -5.53 12.36 -17.20
N THR A 201 -4.32 12.80 -16.85
CA THR A 201 -3.31 13.29 -17.81
C THR A 201 -2.09 12.39 -17.78
N PHE A 202 -1.44 12.17 -18.91
CA PHE A 202 -0.31 11.23 -19.04
C PHE A 202 1.04 11.93 -19.16
N ASN A 203 2.10 11.22 -18.79
CA ASN A 203 3.45 11.52 -19.28
C ASN A 203 3.67 10.94 -20.69
N ASN A 204 4.87 11.13 -21.24
CA ASN A 204 5.25 10.63 -22.56
C ASN A 204 5.47 9.10 -22.63
N LEU A 205 5.45 8.40 -21.49
CA LEU A 205 5.59 6.95 -21.38
C LEU A 205 4.24 6.25 -21.13
N GLY A 206 3.12 6.98 -21.16
CA GLY A 206 1.77 6.43 -21.00
C GLY A 206 1.33 6.21 -19.55
N MET A 207 2.08 6.71 -18.56
CA MET A 207 1.68 6.68 -17.15
C MET A 207 0.89 7.94 -16.79
N ASP A 208 -0.19 7.77 -16.04
CA ASP A 208 -0.98 8.86 -15.50
C ASP A 208 -0.14 9.68 -14.48
N MET A 209 -0.29 11.00 -14.54
CA MET A 209 0.43 11.94 -13.69
C MET A 209 -0.51 12.77 -12.83
N GLN A 210 -1.78 12.83 -13.20
CA GLN A 210 -2.83 13.52 -12.45
C GLN A 210 -4.15 12.80 -12.71
N ASP A 211 -4.94 12.63 -11.67
CA ASP A 211 -6.23 11.95 -11.71
C ASP A 211 -7.30 12.80 -11.06
N SER A 212 -8.47 12.85 -11.68
CA SER A 212 -9.71 13.34 -11.10
C SER A 212 -10.73 12.23 -11.11
N ILE A 213 -11.16 11.78 -9.93
CA ILE A 213 -12.02 10.61 -9.73
C ILE A 213 -13.26 11.03 -8.95
N THR A 214 -14.43 10.63 -9.42
CA THR A 214 -15.71 10.81 -8.71
C THR A 214 -16.36 9.46 -8.47
N LEU A 215 -16.75 9.18 -7.22
CA LEU A 215 -17.47 7.98 -6.81
C LEU A 215 -18.90 8.34 -6.44
N ARG A 216 -19.86 7.53 -6.88
CA ARG A 216 -21.25 7.55 -6.35
C ARG A 216 -21.50 6.27 -5.57
N TYR A 217 -22.03 6.41 -4.36
CA TYR A 217 -22.38 5.29 -3.48
C TYR A 217 -23.86 4.94 -3.65
N ARG A 218 -24.23 3.69 -3.32
CA ARG A 218 -25.60 3.18 -3.44
C ARG A 218 -26.62 3.99 -2.66
N ASP A 219 -26.20 4.55 -1.52
CA ASP A 219 -27.03 5.40 -0.66
C ASP A 219 -27.10 6.87 -1.12
N GLY A 220 -26.53 7.19 -2.28
CA GLY A 220 -26.56 8.52 -2.88
C GLY A 220 -25.44 9.45 -2.43
N LYS A 221 -24.57 9.05 -1.49
CA LYS A 221 -23.36 9.83 -1.15
C LYS A 221 -22.43 9.95 -2.35
N MET A 222 -21.58 10.97 -2.34
CA MET A 222 -20.55 11.16 -3.38
C MET A 222 -19.16 11.41 -2.79
N ALA A 223 -18.12 10.97 -3.51
CA ALA A 223 -16.73 11.34 -3.23
C ALA A 223 -16.11 12.01 -4.45
N VAL A 224 -15.38 13.10 -4.27
CA VAL A 224 -14.58 13.75 -5.32
C VAL A 224 -13.12 13.78 -4.91
N LEU A 225 -12.29 13.09 -5.67
CA LEU A 225 -10.93 12.71 -5.29
C LEU A 225 -9.95 13.21 -6.36
N ASN A 226 -8.80 13.70 -5.91
CA ASN A 226 -7.74 14.15 -6.81
C ASN A 226 -6.37 13.62 -6.38
N ALA A 227 -5.58 13.15 -7.35
CA ALA A 227 -4.18 12.81 -7.14
C ALA A 227 -3.32 13.54 -8.18
N THR A 228 -2.11 13.98 -7.80
CA THR A 228 -1.18 14.61 -8.74
C THR A 228 0.28 14.37 -8.37
N ALA A 229 1.05 13.88 -9.35
CA ALA A 229 2.51 13.76 -9.29
C ALA A 229 3.23 15.03 -9.83
N LEU A 230 2.48 16.06 -10.22
CA LEU A 230 3.00 17.28 -10.84
C LEU A 230 2.98 18.50 -9.91
N GLY A 231 2.18 18.47 -8.84
CA GLY A 231 1.94 19.64 -7.98
C GLY A 231 1.89 19.30 -6.51
N VAL A 232 2.26 20.25 -5.65
CA VAL A 232 2.11 20.13 -4.20
C VAL A 232 0.70 20.56 -3.82
N SER A 233 -0.03 19.69 -3.13
CA SER A 233 -1.38 19.99 -2.64
C SER A 233 -1.42 20.25 -1.13
N ASP A 234 -2.55 20.72 -0.61
CA ASP A 234 -2.75 20.88 0.85
C ASP A 234 -2.96 19.56 1.59
N ARG A 235 -3.16 18.47 0.82
CA ARG A 235 -3.36 17.08 1.25
C ARG A 235 -4.60 16.90 2.13
N LYS A 236 -5.57 17.82 2.07
CA LYS A 236 -6.73 17.79 2.94
C LYS A 236 -7.80 16.83 2.46
N GLY A 237 -8.54 16.33 3.43
CA GLY A 237 -9.83 15.69 3.23
C GLY A 237 -10.92 16.53 3.88
N VAL A 238 -12.10 16.60 3.28
CA VAL A 238 -13.27 17.27 3.87
C VAL A 238 -14.46 16.35 3.78
N ILE A 239 -15.19 16.20 4.88
CA ILE A 239 -16.48 15.49 4.92
C ILE A 239 -17.57 16.52 5.20
N TYR A 240 -18.51 16.61 4.26
CA TYR A 240 -19.63 17.55 4.31
C TYR A 240 -20.88 16.81 4.79
N GLY A 241 -21.55 17.37 5.79
CA GLY A 241 -22.82 16.85 6.28
C GLY A 241 -23.91 17.92 6.36
N THR A 242 -25.12 17.48 6.70
CA THR A 242 -26.31 18.35 6.68
C THR A 242 -26.33 19.47 7.72
N LYS A 243 -25.44 19.44 8.72
CA LYS A 243 -25.35 20.47 9.79
C LYS A 243 -23.99 21.17 9.85
N GLY A 244 -23.06 20.83 8.96
CA GLY A 244 -21.70 21.35 9.02
C GLY A 244 -20.71 20.52 8.21
N PHE A 245 -19.42 20.72 8.47
CA PHE A 245 -18.36 19.96 7.79
C PHE A 245 -17.15 19.76 8.70
N MET A 246 -16.39 18.71 8.41
CA MET A 246 -15.14 18.39 9.10
C MET A 246 -14.00 18.42 8.10
N VAL A 247 -12.95 19.18 8.42
CA VAL A 247 -11.69 19.23 7.67
C VAL A 247 -10.68 18.35 8.37
N ILE A 248 -10.11 17.40 7.63
CA ILE A 248 -9.01 16.53 8.04
C ILE A 248 -7.73 17.09 7.44
N ASP A 249 -6.80 17.48 8.30
CA ASP A 249 -5.47 17.91 7.89
C ASP A 249 -4.62 16.67 7.57
N ASN A 250 -4.19 16.58 6.31
CA ASN A 250 -3.35 15.51 5.75
C ASN A 250 -4.01 14.11 5.71
N ILE A 251 -4.53 13.69 4.56
CA ILE A 251 -5.17 12.37 4.40
C ILE A 251 -4.21 11.19 4.40
N ASN A 252 -2.94 11.42 4.06
CA ASN A 252 -1.95 10.35 3.97
C ASN A 252 -1.10 10.22 5.23
N ASN A 253 -1.36 11.05 6.24
CA ASN A 253 -0.83 10.96 7.60
C ASN A 253 -1.64 11.89 8.54
N PHE A 254 -2.84 11.47 8.97
CA PHE A 254 -3.79 12.35 9.69
C PHE A 254 -3.15 13.17 10.83
N GLU A 255 -3.12 14.50 10.70
CA GLU A 255 -2.44 15.40 11.64
C GLU A 255 -3.40 16.04 12.64
N ALA A 256 -4.58 16.45 12.16
CA ALA A 256 -5.61 17.07 12.97
C ALA A 256 -6.97 17.00 12.25
N ILE A 257 -8.04 17.29 13.00
CA ILE A 257 -9.37 17.53 12.46
C ILE A 257 -9.95 18.83 13.03
N SER A 258 -10.67 19.57 12.19
CA SER A 258 -11.41 20.78 12.57
C SER A 258 -12.87 20.64 12.16
N VAL A 259 -13.79 20.87 13.08
CA VAL A 259 -15.25 20.73 12.84
C VAL A 259 -15.88 22.11 12.79
N TYR A 260 -16.75 22.34 11.82
CA TYR A 260 -17.48 23.59 11.62
C TYR A 260 -18.98 23.30 11.51
N ASN A 261 -19.81 24.21 12.00
CA ASN A 261 -21.26 24.15 11.79
C ASN A 261 -21.68 24.83 10.46
N ASN A 262 -22.98 24.86 10.20
CA ASN A 262 -23.63 25.51 9.06
C ASN A 262 -23.52 27.05 9.05
N GLU A 263 -23.13 27.69 10.16
CA GLU A 263 -22.73 29.11 10.18
C GLU A 263 -21.20 29.31 10.08
N TYR A 264 -20.46 28.28 9.66
CA TYR A 264 -19.01 28.30 9.48
C TYR A 264 -18.20 28.60 10.76
N LYS A 265 -18.82 28.45 11.93
CA LYS A 265 -18.12 28.58 13.22
C LYS A 265 -17.41 27.29 13.56
N LYS A 266 -16.13 27.39 13.90
CA LYS A 266 -15.35 26.25 14.39
C LYS A 266 -15.90 25.78 15.73
N LEU A 267 -16.43 24.56 15.76
CA LEU A 267 -16.97 23.92 16.96
C LEU A 267 -15.88 23.18 17.77
N ALA A 268 -14.95 22.54 17.07
CA ALA A 268 -13.92 21.72 17.69
C ALA A 268 -12.65 21.64 16.85
N HIS A 269 -11.54 21.37 17.52
CA HIS A 269 -10.27 21.03 16.90
C HIS A 269 -9.59 19.93 17.70
N TYR A 270 -9.21 18.86 17.04
CA TYR A 270 -8.51 17.73 17.65
C TYR A 270 -7.20 17.53 16.93
N LYS A 271 -6.10 17.46 17.68
CA LYS A 271 -4.76 17.20 17.13
C LYS A 271 -4.37 15.75 17.39
N ARG A 272 -3.69 15.13 16.42
CA ARG A 272 -3.15 13.78 16.60
C ARG A 272 -2.19 13.74 17.80
N PRO A 273 -2.24 12.66 18.62
CA PRO A 273 -1.20 12.38 19.60
C PRO A 273 0.21 12.29 18.99
N LYS A 274 1.24 12.34 19.84
CA LYS A 274 2.61 12.09 19.39
C LYS A 274 2.73 10.66 18.88
N GLN A 275 3.39 10.50 17.73
CA GLN A 275 3.77 9.22 17.14
C GLN A 275 5.27 9.26 16.81
N LYS A 276 5.88 8.12 16.49
CA LYS A 276 7.25 8.05 15.97
C LYS A 276 7.21 8.54 14.52
N THR A 277 6.89 7.65 13.59
CA THR A 277 6.78 7.99 12.16
C THR A 277 5.32 7.92 11.70
N GLY A 278 4.50 7.08 12.34
CA GLY A 278 3.15 6.68 11.93
C GLY A 278 3.12 5.25 11.38
N TYR A 279 4.26 4.72 10.94
CA TYR A 279 4.39 3.36 10.43
C TYR A 279 4.51 2.32 11.56
N GLU A 280 4.72 2.74 12.81
CA GLU A 280 4.81 1.77 13.92
C GLU A 280 3.52 0.98 14.13
N TYR A 281 2.36 1.56 13.79
CA TYR A 281 1.05 0.96 14.06
C TYR A 281 0.78 -0.27 13.17
N GLU A 282 1.22 -0.26 11.91
CA GLU A 282 1.09 -1.43 11.03
C GLU A 282 2.00 -2.58 11.50
N ILE A 283 3.20 -2.28 11.98
CA ILE A 283 4.10 -3.29 12.55
C ILE A 283 3.55 -3.83 13.89
N GLU A 284 3.00 -2.96 14.75
CA GLU A 284 2.33 -3.39 15.99
C GLU A 284 1.15 -4.33 15.70
N SER A 285 0.36 -4.01 14.67
CA SER A 285 -0.72 -4.87 14.20
C SER A 285 -0.21 -6.21 13.67
N CYS A 286 0.84 -6.22 12.85
CA CYS A 286 1.45 -7.47 12.38
C CYS A 286 1.95 -8.33 13.55
N VAL A 287 2.61 -7.73 14.55
CA VAL A 287 3.08 -8.45 15.74
C VAL A 287 1.91 -9.09 16.48
N LYS A 288 0.80 -8.34 16.65
CA LYS A 288 -0.41 -8.87 17.27
C LYS A 288 -0.99 -10.02 16.45
N ALA A 289 -1.18 -9.84 15.16
CA ALA A 289 -1.71 -10.86 14.26
C ALA A 289 -0.88 -12.15 14.29
N ILE A 290 0.45 -12.05 14.23
CA ILE A 290 1.36 -13.21 14.33
C ILE A 290 1.18 -13.93 15.67
N ASN A 291 1.13 -13.20 16.78
CA ASN A 291 1.00 -13.81 18.11
C ASN A 291 -0.36 -14.50 18.32
N GLU A 292 -1.41 -13.98 17.69
CA GLU A 292 -2.78 -14.54 17.75
C GLU A 292 -3.04 -15.59 16.65
N GLY A 293 -2.07 -15.85 15.77
CA GLY A 293 -2.20 -16.81 14.67
C GLY A 293 -3.15 -16.34 13.55
N TRP A 294 -3.31 -15.03 13.36
CA TRP A 294 -4.14 -14.46 12.30
C TRP A 294 -3.36 -14.37 10.98
N ILE A 295 -4.09 -14.56 9.87
CA ILE A 295 -3.53 -14.46 8.50
C ILE A 295 -3.63 -13.04 7.91
N GLU A 296 -4.34 -12.14 8.57
CA GLU A 296 -4.54 -10.74 8.16
C GLU A 296 -4.58 -9.81 9.38
N CYS A 297 -4.40 -8.51 9.14
CA CYS A 297 -4.62 -7.48 10.15
C CYS A 297 -6.06 -6.95 10.07
N PRO A 298 -6.78 -6.80 11.20
CA PRO A 298 -8.17 -6.33 11.17
C PRO A 298 -8.33 -4.88 10.69
N GLU A 299 -7.27 -4.07 10.78
CA GLU A 299 -7.24 -2.70 10.28
C GLU A 299 -7.19 -2.63 8.74
N MET A 300 -6.59 -3.65 8.10
CA MET A 300 -6.56 -3.82 6.65
C MET A 300 -6.84 -5.28 6.24
N PRO A 301 -8.11 -5.71 6.31
CA PRO A 301 -8.53 -7.02 5.85
C PRO A 301 -8.23 -7.22 4.36
N HIS A 302 -7.95 -8.45 3.94
CA HIS A 302 -7.72 -8.81 2.52
C HIS A 302 -8.85 -8.34 1.61
N SER A 303 -10.10 -8.45 2.09
CA SER A 303 -11.27 -7.97 1.34
C SER A 303 -11.28 -6.46 1.07
N GLU A 304 -10.60 -5.65 1.89
CA GLU A 304 -10.48 -4.22 1.67
C GLU A 304 -9.41 -3.92 0.61
N SER A 305 -8.26 -4.61 0.65
CA SER A 305 -7.25 -4.51 -0.42
C SER A 305 -7.86 -4.88 -1.79
N LEU A 306 -8.62 -5.97 -1.86
CA LEU A 306 -9.28 -6.40 -3.09
C LEU A 306 -10.27 -5.36 -3.63
N LYS A 307 -11.13 -4.78 -2.77
CA LYS A 307 -12.08 -3.73 -3.20
C LYS A 307 -11.38 -2.47 -3.72
N ILE A 308 -10.30 -2.05 -3.06
CA ILE A 308 -9.52 -0.89 -3.52
C ILE A 308 -8.88 -1.19 -4.87
N LEU A 309 -8.22 -2.35 -5.01
CA LEU A 309 -7.61 -2.76 -6.27
C LEU A 309 -8.63 -2.91 -7.39
N ASN A 310 -9.82 -3.45 -7.11
CA ASN A 310 -10.91 -3.54 -8.08
C ASN A 310 -11.32 -2.15 -8.62
N MET A 311 -11.47 -1.15 -7.72
CA MET A 311 -11.73 0.23 -8.14
C MET A 311 -10.57 0.81 -8.96
N MET A 312 -9.33 0.57 -8.54
CA MET A 312 -8.14 1.03 -9.26
C MET A 312 -8.05 0.39 -10.65
N ASP A 313 -8.32 -0.91 -10.78
CA ASP A 313 -8.36 -1.62 -12.05
C ASP A 313 -9.43 -1.06 -12.99
N PHE A 314 -10.62 -0.76 -12.46
CA PHE A 314 -11.68 -0.12 -13.23
C PHE A 314 -11.26 1.25 -13.75
N ILE A 315 -10.70 2.11 -12.88
CA ILE A 315 -10.21 3.45 -13.25
C ILE A 315 -9.10 3.35 -14.30
N ARG A 316 -8.14 2.45 -14.06
CA ARG A 316 -6.99 2.21 -14.91
C ARG A 316 -7.43 1.81 -16.34
N LYS A 317 -8.31 0.81 -16.44
CA LYS A 317 -8.89 0.35 -17.72
C LYS A 317 -9.72 1.42 -18.40
N SER A 318 -10.55 2.16 -17.65
CA SER A 318 -11.39 3.24 -18.20
C SER A 318 -10.58 4.38 -18.80
N ASN A 319 -9.37 4.62 -18.29
CA ASN A 319 -8.45 5.64 -18.78
C ASN A 319 -7.41 5.09 -19.78
N ASN A 320 -7.37 3.78 -20.09
CA ASN A 320 -6.32 3.14 -20.89
C ASN A 320 -4.91 3.27 -20.31
N ILE A 321 -4.78 3.25 -18.98
CA ILE A 321 -3.49 3.13 -18.31
C ILE A 321 -3.07 1.65 -18.38
N ILE A 322 -1.95 1.36 -19.00
CA ILE A 322 -1.50 -0.01 -19.28
C ILE A 322 -0.18 -0.26 -18.57
N PHE A 323 -0.10 -1.33 -17.78
CA PHE A 323 1.17 -1.88 -17.34
C PHE A 323 1.65 -2.88 -18.37
N ARG A 324 2.96 -3.18 -18.37
CA ARG A 324 3.64 -3.98 -19.40
C ARG A 324 3.03 -5.38 -19.66
N GLU A 325 2.09 -5.81 -18.82
CA GLU A 325 1.52 -7.16 -18.81
C GLU A 325 0.03 -7.28 -19.20
N ASP A 326 -0.69 -6.18 -19.46
CA ASP A 326 -2.14 -6.28 -19.73
C ASP A 326 -2.52 -6.86 -21.10
N ASP A 327 -1.54 -7.13 -21.98
CA ASP A 327 -1.78 -7.51 -23.39
C ASP A 327 -1.24 -8.90 -23.79
N MET A 328 -0.91 -9.76 -22.83
CA MET A 328 -0.72 -11.20 -23.10
C MET A 328 -1.72 -12.00 -22.28
N SER A 329 -2.48 -12.85 -22.96
CA SER A 329 -3.31 -13.83 -22.28
C SER A 329 -2.42 -14.64 -21.33
N PHE A 330 -2.85 -14.82 -20.08
CA PHE A 330 -2.02 -15.46 -19.05
C PHE A 330 -1.67 -16.92 -19.43
N ASP A 331 -2.46 -17.55 -20.30
CA ASP A 331 -2.21 -18.87 -20.90
C ASP A 331 -0.97 -18.89 -21.82
N GLU A 332 -0.61 -17.74 -22.42
CA GLU A 332 0.63 -17.61 -23.21
C GLU A 332 1.87 -17.53 -22.31
N LYS A 333 1.76 -17.05 -21.07
CA LYS A 333 2.91 -16.97 -20.14
C LYS A 333 3.33 -18.34 -19.62
N GLU A 334 2.39 -19.21 -19.26
CA GLU A 334 2.73 -20.59 -18.85
C GLU A 334 3.28 -21.40 -20.03
N SER A 335 2.73 -21.22 -21.24
CA SER A 335 3.19 -21.93 -22.43
C SER A 335 4.57 -21.46 -22.92
N ILE A 336 4.93 -20.18 -22.78
CA ILE A 336 6.29 -19.70 -23.08
C ILE A 336 7.30 -20.26 -22.06
N SER A 337 6.98 -20.28 -20.76
CA SER A 337 7.89 -20.85 -19.75
C SER A 337 8.10 -22.37 -19.94
N ALA A 338 7.05 -23.09 -20.35
CA ALA A 338 7.13 -24.53 -20.63
C ALA A 338 7.85 -24.84 -21.95
N HIS A 339 7.84 -23.91 -22.93
CA HIS A 339 8.59 -24.06 -24.17
C HIS A 339 10.10 -23.83 -23.98
N ASP A 340 10.47 -22.89 -23.10
CA ASP A 340 11.88 -22.65 -22.75
C ASP A 340 12.45 -23.81 -21.92
N GLU A 341 11.70 -24.43 -21.01
CA GLU A 341 12.19 -25.61 -20.28
C GLU A 341 12.38 -26.84 -21.19
N ARG A 342 11.55 -27.01 -22.24
CA ARG A 342 11.72 -28.11 -23.21
C ARG A 342 12.88 -27.89 -24.16
N SER A 343 13.14 -26.65 -24.59
CA SER A 343 14.27 -26.34 -25.49
C SER A 343 15.63 -26.57 -24.82
N TYR A 344 15.72 -26.31 -23.50
CA TYR A 344 16.92 -26.63 -22.70
C TYR A 344 17.13 -28.13 -22.46
N GLN A 345 16.05 -28.93 -22.36
CA GLN A 345 16.17 -30.38 -22.20
C GLN A 345 16.49 -31.11 -23.50
N GLU A 346 16.01 -30.63 -24.66
CA GLU A 346 16.35 -31.21 -25.96
C GLU A 346 17.81 -30.94 -26.33
N GLN A 347 18.34 -29.73 -26.09
CA GLN A 347 19.76 -29.41 -26.34
C GLN A 347 20.74 -30.15 -25.43
N ALA A 348 20.34 -30.52 -24.20
CA ALA A 348 21.18 -31.30 -23.29
C ALA A 348 21.25 -32.81 -23.64
N SER A 349 20.43 -33.28 -24.58
CA SER A 349 20.36 -34.69 -24.99
C SER A 349 21.13 -35.01 -26.27
N GLU A 350 21.57 -34.00 -27.04
CA GLU A 350 22.36 -34.17 -28.27
C GLU A 350 23.89 -34.12 -28.05
N GLU A 351 24.37 -33.82 -26.84
CA GLU A 351 25.80 -33.77 -26.50
C GLU A 351 26.31 -34.95 -25.63
N LYS A 352 25.73 -36.16 -25.75
CA LYS A 352 26.29 -37.37 -25.11
C LYS A 352 26.53 -38.53 -26.06
#